data_AF-A0A1M6LT01-F1
#
_entry.id   AF-A0A1M6LT01-F1
#
_cell.length_a   1.000
_cell.length_b   1.000
_cell.length_c   1.000
_cell.angle_alpha   90.00
_cell.angle_beta   90.00
_cell.angle_gamma   90.00
#
_symmetry.space_group_name_H-M   'P 1'
#
loop_
_entity.id
_entity.type
_entity.pdbx_description
1 polymer ?
#
loop_
_entity_poly.entity_id
_entity_poly.type
_entity_poly.pdbx_seq_one_letter_code
_entity_poly.pdbx_strand_id
1 'polypeptide(L)'
;MSGKYFQMDNRQLQDFLAAGGALVDIRREEEWQQTGIVAGSELLTFFAADGSSHPEGWLKELDRLVPLEQPLALICRTGYRTGLICDFLTEVSKRKKIYNVTNGIFGWLAEQFPVVNVHLQAK
;
A
#
# COMPACT_ATOMS: atom_id res chain seq x y z
N MET A 1 -17.87 11.49 12.01
CA MET A 1 -16.43 11.74 11.84
C MET A 1 -16.10 11.49 10.38
N SER A 2 -15.82 12.53 9.60
CA SER A 2 -15.46 12.40 8.19
C SER A 2 -13.96 12.18 8.10
N GLY A 3 -13.48 10.93 8.18
CA GLY A 3 -12.08 10.64 7.87
C GLY A 3 -11.78 11.04 6.43
N LYS A 4 -10.64 11.70 6.17
CA LYS A 4 -10.20 12.07 4.81
C LYS A 4 -10.02 10.83 3.91
N TYR A 5 -9.81 9.66 4.51
CA TYR A 5 -9.68 8.35 3.88
C TYR A 5 -10.25 7.26 4.81
N PHE A 6 -10.32 6.02 4.32
CA PHE A 6 -10.92 4.89 5.03
C PHE A 6 -9.85 4.06 5.76
N GLN A 7 -10.23 3.44 6.86
CA GLN A 7 -9.40 2.46 7.57
C GLN A 7 -9.90 1.06 7.20
N MET A 8 -8.97 0.13 7.01
CA MET A 8 -9.28 -1.25 6.65
C MET A 8 -8.37 -2.20 7.41
N ASP A 9 -8.93 -3.21 8.07
CA ASP A 9 -8.13 -4.27 8.68
C ASP A 9 -7.69 -5.34 7.65
N ASN A 10 -6.89 -6.31 8.09
CA ASN A 10 -6.35 -7.33 7.20
C ASN A 10 -7.39 -8.36 6.73
N ARG A 11 -8.51 -8.54 7.45
CA ARG A 11 -9.62 -9.42 7.02
C ARG A 11 -10.41 -8.76 5.90
N GLN A 12 -10.76 -7.50 6.10
CA GLN A 12 -11.42 -6.65 5.12
C GLN A 12 -10.58 -6.47 3.85
N LEU A 13 -9.24 -6.47 3.99
CA LEU A 13 -8.34 -6.41 2.83
C LEU A 13 -8.56 -7.58 1.86
N GLN A 14 -8.88 -8.78 2.34
CA GLN A 14 -9.15 -9.92 1.45
C GLN A 14 -10.39 -9.68 0.60
N ASP A 15 -11.48 -9.19 1.22
CA ASP A 15 -12.73 -8.88 0.53
C ASP A 15 -12.53 -7.71 -0.46
N PHE A 16 -11.75 -6.72 -0.07
CA PHE A 16 -11.37 -5.59 -0.91
C PHE A 16 -10.63 -6.03 -2.18
N LEU A 17 -9.66 -6.93 -2.04
CA LEU A 17 -8.92 -7.50 -3.17
C LEU A 17 -9.83 -8.35 -4.06
N ALA A 18 -10.70 -9.18 -3.47
CA ALA A 18 -11.69 -9.98 -4.21
C ALA A 18 -12.69 -9.11 -4.99
N ALA A 19 -12.99 -7.91 -4.50
CA ALA A 19 -13.83 -6.93 -5.19
C ALA A 19 -13.10 -6.10 -6.27
N GLY A 20 -11.82 -6.42 -6.57
CA GLY A 20 -11.02 -5.74 -7.59
C GLY A 20 -10.36 -4.44 -7.13
N GLY A 21 -10.24 -4.22 -5.82
CA GLY A 21 -9.44 -3.13 -5.27
C GLY A 21 -7.94 -3.34 -5.53
N ALA A 22 -7.21 -2.24 -5.76
CA ALA A 22 -5.76 -2.28 -5.91
C ALA A 22 -5.06 -2.14 -4.56
N LEU A 23 -4.04 -2.96 -4.32
CA LEU A 23 -3.18 -2.86 -3.15
C LEU A 23 -1.78 -2.43 -3.59
N VAL A 24 -1.28 -1.34 -3.03
CA VAL A 24 0.10 -0.90 -3.24
C VAL A 24 0.89 -1.12 -1.95
N ASP A 25 1.92 -1.94 -2.04
CA ASP A 25 2.89 -2.13 -0.97
C ASP A 25 3.95 -1.03 -1.05
N ILE A 26 3.91 -0.12 -0.09
CA ILE A 26 4.75 1.08 -0.02
C ILE A 26 6.02 0.87 0.82
N ARG A 27 6.27 -0.36 1.26
CA ARG A 27 7.50 -0.72 1.97
C ARG A 27 8.69 -0.66 1.01
N ARG A 28 9.88 -0.83 1.59
CA ARG A 28 11.13 -0.93 0.85
C ARG A 28 11.37 -2.37 0.40
N GLU A 29 12.18 -2.51 -0.64
CA GLU A 29 12.50 -3.80 -1.26
C GLU A 29 13.02 -4.85 -0.27
N GLU A 30 13.91 -4.46 0.65
CA GLU A 30 14.43 -5.38 1.66
C GLU A 30 13.34 -5.88 2.63
N GLU A 31 12.30 -5.08 2.87
CA GLU A 31 11.16 -5.49 3.69
C GLU A 31 10.30 -6.53 2.96
N TRP A 32 10.14 -6.41 1.64
CA TRP A 32 9.45 -7.39 0.81
C TRP A 32 10.21 -8.71 0.75
N GLN A 33 11.54 -8.66 0.64
CA GLN A 33 12.39 -9.86 0.66
C GLN A 33 12.34 -10.57 2.03
N GLN A 34 12.24 -9.81 3.13
CA GLN A 34 12.21 -10.36 4.48
C GLN A 34 10.90 -11.06 4.82
N THR A 35 9.76 -10.52 4.40
CA THR A 35 8.45 -11.01 4.86
C THR A 35 7.56 -11.54 3.75
N GLY A 36 7.97 -11.41 2.49
CA GLY A 36 7.06 -11.51 1.36
C GLY A 36 6.09 -10.34 1.28
N ILE A 37 5.18 -10.42 0.31
CA ILE A 37 4.12 -9.43 0.02
C ILE A 37 2.75 -10.10 0.00
N VAL A 38 1.68 -9.31 0.12
CA VAL A 38 0.32 -9.79 -0.17
C VAL A 38 0.23 -10.06 -1.68
N ALA A 39 -0.27 -11.23 -2.07
CA ALA A 39 -0.38 -11.61 -3.48
C ALA A 39 -1.16 -10.57 -4.30
N GLY A 40 -0.63 -10.20 -5.48
CA GLY A 40 -1.25 -9.18 -6.34
C GLY A 40 -0.99 -7.72 -5.91
N SER A 41 -0.09 -7.49 -4.95
CA SER A 41 0.33 -6.12 -4.60
C SER A 41 1.16 -5.49 -5.71
N GLU A 42 0.84 -4.24 -6.05
CA GLU A 42 1.74 -3.36 -6.79
C GLU A 42 2.86 -2.88 -5.86
N LEU A 43 4.12 -2.99 -6.30
CA LEU A 43 5.27 -2.68 -5.47
C LEU A 43 5.80 -1.29 -5.81
N LEU A 44 5.61 -0.35 -4.89
CA LEU A 44 5.97 1.04 -5.13
C LEU A 44 6.40 1.74 -3.83
N THR A 45 7.69 1.64 -3.53
CA THR A 45 8.31 2.27 -2.35
C THR A 45 8.12 3.79 -2.35
N PHE A 46 7.65 4.34 -1.24
CA PHE A 46 7.51 5.80 -1.07
C PHE A 46 8.75 6.46 -0.43
N PHE A 47 9.35 5.80 0.56
CA PHE A 47 10.51 6.30 1.30
C PHE A 47 11.74 5.46 0.97
N ALA A 48 12.83 6.11 0.57
CA ALA A 48 14.13 5.47 0.39
C ALA A 48 14.76 5.06 1.73
N ALA A 49 15.88 4.34 1.68
CA ALA A 49 16.58 3.84 2.87
C ALA A 49 17.06 4.96 3.80
N ASP A 50 17.40 6.13 3.26
CA ASP A 50 17.80 7.34 3.98
C ASP A 50 16.62 8.19 4.48
N GLY A 51 15.38 7.76 4.22
CA GLY A 51 14.16 8.46 4.59
C GLY A 51 13.72 9.54 3.59
N SER A 52 14.47 9.77 2.51
CA SER A 52 14.05 10.69 1.45
C SER A 52 12.85 10.13 0.66
N SER A 53 12.11 11.02 -0.01
CA SER A 53 11.02 10.65 -0.90
C SER A 53 10.95 11.59 -2.10
N HIS A 54 10.34 11.13 -3.19
CA HIS A 54 10.07 11.92 -4.38
C HIS A 54 8.56 11.91 -4.70
N PRO A 55 7.74 12.68 -3.96
CA PRO A 55 6.28 12.51 -3.98
C PRO A 55 5.64 12.70 -5.37
N GLU A 56 6.11 13.66 -6.17
CA GLU A 56 5.58 13.89 -7.52
C GLU A 56 5.86 12.72 -8.47
N GLY A 57 7.09 12.20 -8.44
CA GLY A 57 7.48 11.05 -9.26
C GLY A 57 6.75 9.78 -8.83
N TRP A 58 6.61 9.60 -7.51
CA TRP A 58 5.85 8.48 -6.94
C TRP A 58 4.37 8.55 -7.33
N LEU A 59 3.73 9.72 -7.23
CA LEU A 59 2.33 9.90 -7.62
C LEU A 59 2.11 9.59 -9.11
N LYS A 60 3.01 10.06 -9.98
CA LYS A 60 2.94 9.78 -11.42
C LYS A 60 3.02 8.28 -11.70
N GLU A 61 3.88 7.56 -10.98
CA GLU A 61 4.00 6.11 -11.13
C GLU A 61 2.79 5.38 -10.54
N LEU A 62 2.27 5.82 -9.39
CA LEU A 62 1.02 5.31 -8.84
C LEU A 62 -0.14 5.44 -9.85
N ASP A 63 -0.27 6.60 -10.51
CA ASP A 63 -1.33 6.83 -11.50
C ASP A 63 -1.15 5.98 -12.77
N ARG A 64 0.07 5.52 -13.06
CA ARG A 64 0.36 4.56 -14.14
C ARG A 64 -0.03 3.13 -13.77
N LEU A 65 0.19 2.75 -12.51
CA LEU A 65 -0.10 1.40 -12.00
C LEU A 65 -1.58 1.21 -11.65
N VAL A 66 -2.21 2.22 -11.06
CA VAL A 66 -3.57 2.14 -10.51
C VAL A 66 -4.45 3.25 -11.10
N PRO A 67 -5.48 2.94 -11.90
CA PRO A 67 -6.44 3.93 -12.39
C PRO A 67 -7.07 4.75 -11.26
N LEU A 68 -7.38 6.03 -11.53
CA LEU A 68 -7.93 6.96 -10.53
C LEU A 68 -9.27 6.51 -9.90
N GLU A 69 -10.11 5.83 -10.68
CA GLU A 69 -11.42 5.34 -10.24
C GLU A 69 -11.35 4.00 -9.50
N GLN A 70 -10.21 3.31 -9.57
CA GLN A 70 -10.03 2.04 -8.85
C GLN A 70 -9.83 2.33 -7.35
N PRO A 71 -10.56 1.64 -6.45
CA PRO A 71 -10.31 1.72 -5.02
C PRO A 71 -8.86 1.35 -4.72
N LEU A 72 -8.18 2.16 -3.92
CA LEU A 72 -6.75 2.02 -3.61
C LEU A 72 -6.56 1.76 -2.12
N ALA A 73 -5.97 0.63 -1.78
CA ALA A 73 -5.43 0.36 -0.46
C ALA A 73 -3.91 0.48 -0.49
N LEU A 74 -3.34 1.06 0.55
CA LEU A 74 -1.91 1.14 0.76
C LEU A 74 -1.53 0.25 1.97
N ILE A 75 -0.38 -0.43 1.90
CA ILE A 75 0.11 -1.27 3.00
C ILE A 75 1.59 -1.01 3.29
N CYS A 76 1.91 -0.84 4.57
CA CYS A 76 3.29 -0.78 5.06
C CYS A 76 3.53 -1.85 6.15
N ARG A 77 4.53 -1.66 7.03
CA ARG A 77 4.77 -2.58 8.15
C ARG A 77 3.63 -2.64 9.16
N THR A 78 3.16 -1.48 9.61
CA THR A 78 2.24 -1.33 10.77
C THR A 78 1.11 -0.31 10.54
N GLY A 79 0.88 0.12 9.30
CA GLY A 79 -0.13 1.15 8.96
C GLY A 79 0.30 2.61 9.17
N TYR A 80 1.42 2.89 9.84
CA TYR A 80 1.84 4.28 10.11
C TYR A 80 2.24 5.06 8.84
N ARG A 81 3.18 4.56 8.05
CA ARG A 81 3.60 5.19 6.78
C ARG A 81 2.43 5.32 5.81
N THR A 82 1.54 4.33 5.83
CA THR A 82 0.33 4.30 5.03
C THR A 82 -0.57 5.49 5.34
N GLY A 83 -0.84 5.79 6.61
CA GLY A 83 -1.63 6.95 7.01
C GLY A 83 -1.08 8.27 6.47
N LEU A 84 0.25 8.49 6.58
CA LEU A 84 0.91 9.69 6.07
C LEU A 84 0.70 9.87 4.55
N ILE A 85 0.78 8.78 3.79
CA ILE A 85 0.62 8.82 2.33
C ILE A 85 -0.85 8.93 1.95
N CYS A 86 -1.77 8.35 2.72
CA CYS A 86 -3.20 8.59 2.53
C CYS A 86 -3.54 10.08 2.72
N ASP A 87 -3.02 10.73 3.75
CA ASP A 87 -3.20 12.17 3.96
C ASP A 87 -2.68 12.97 2.75
N PHE A 88 -1.44 12.71 2.32
CA PHE A 88 -0.87 13.30 1.10
C PHE A 88 -1.78 13.11 -0.12
N LEU A 89 -2.22 11.88 -0.40
CA LEU A 89 -3.07 11.56 -1.55
C LEU A 89 -4.43 12.27 -1.52
N THR A 90 -5.00 12.47 -0.33
CA THR A 90 -6.27 13.20 -0.20
C THR A 90 -6.14 14.69 -0.52
N GLU A 91 -4.92 15.24 -0.44
CA GLU A 91 -4.64 16.64 -0.72
C GLU A 91 -4.24 16.88 -2.17
N VAL A 92 -3.53 15.93 -2.79
CA VAL A 92 -2.93 16.13 -4.12
C VAL A 92 -3.62 15.38 -5.26
N SER A 93 -4.49 14.42 -4.96
CA SER A 93 -5.11 13.55 -5.97
C SER A 93 -6.63 13.67 -6.00
N LYS A 94 -7.23 13.21 -7.09
CA LYS A 94 -8.69 13.14 -7.26
C LYS A 94 -9.29 11.80 -6.81
N ARG A 95 -8.49 10.91 -6.21
CA ARG A 95 -8.91 9.58 -5.79
C ARG A 95 -9.90 9.70 -4.63
N LYS A 96 -11.04 9.01 -4.75
CA LYS A 96 -12.14 9.09 -3.76
C LYS A 96 -12.12 7.98 -2.72
N LYS A 97 -11.49 6.86 -3.06
CA LYS A 97 -11.54 5.61 -2.30
C LYS A 97 -10.13 5.17 -1.95
N ILE A 98 -9.57 5.79 -0.91
CA ILE A 98 -8.23 5.52 -0.39
C ILE A 98 -8.37 4.81 0.95
N TYR A 99 -7.64 3.72 1.15
CA TYR A 99 -7.71 2.88 2.35
C TYR A 99 -6.32 2.72 2.96
N ASN A 100 -6.24 2.94 4.28
CA ASN A 100 -5.10 2.55 5.08
C ASN A 100 -5.32 1.13 5.62
N VAL A 101 -4.43 0.20 5.28
CA VAL A 101 -4.37 -1.12 5.92
C VAL A 101 -3.76 -0.97 7.32
N THR A 102 -4.62 -0.94 8.34
CA THR A 102 -4.34 -0.40 9.67
C THR A 102 -3.21 -1.09 10.43
N ASN A 103 -3.10 -2.41 10.33
CA ASN A 103 -2.06 -3.19 11.01
C ASN A 103 -0.89 -3.58 10.08
N GLY A 104 -0.92 -3.10 8.84
CA GLY A 104 0.09 -3.39 7.83
C GLY A 104 0.31 -4.89 7.57
N ILE A 105 1.49 -5.22 7.04
CA ILE A 105 1.90 -6.60 6.79
C ILE A 105 2.13 -7.39 8.09
N PHE A 106 2.46 -6.71 9.20
CA PHE A 106 2.65 -7.41 10.47
C PHE A 106 1.32 -7.94 11.02
N GLY A 107 0.24 -7.17 10.88
CA GLY A 107 -1.12 -7.67 11.15
C GLY A 107 -1.50 -8.84 10.25
N TRP A 108 -1.24 -8.70 8.94
CA TRP A 108 -1.48 -9.78 7.96
C TRP A 108 -0.83 -11.11 8.37
N LEU A 109 0.44 -11.04 8.76
CA LEU A 109 1.22 -12.21 9.19
C LEU A 109 0.77 -12.74 10.55
N ALA A 110 0.41 -11.87 11.50
CA ALA A 110 -0.12 -12.27 12.81
C ALA A 110 -1.45 -13.03 12.67
N GLU A 111 -2.25 -12.68 11.67
CA GLU A 111 -3.48 -13.40 11.29
C GLU A 111 -3.21 -14.66 10.45
N GLN A 112 -1.94 -14.99 10.18
CA GLN A 112 -1.49 -16.16 9.41
C GLN A 112 -1.99 -16.17 7.96
N PHE A 113 -2.25 -15.01 7.37
CA PHE A 113 -2.60 -14.90 5.97
C PHE A 113 -1.39 -15.12 5.05
N PRO A 114 -1.60 -15.68 3.85
CA PRO A 114 -0.51 -16.09 2.97
C PRO A 114 0.23 -14.88 2.40
N VAL A 115 1.54 -15.04 2.21
CA VAL A 115 2.40 -14.10 1.49
C VAL A 115 3.09 -14.81 0.34
N VAL A 116 3.50 -14.04 -0.66
CA VAL A 116 4.34 -14.53 -1.75
C VAL A 116 5.73 -13.90 -1.65
N ASN A 117 6.76 -14.71 -1.89
CA ASN A 117 8.13 -14.22 -1.95
C ASN A 117 8.38 -13.56 -3.29
N VAL A 118 8.99 -12.37 -3.27
CA VAL A 118 9.41 -11.66 -4.46
C VAL A 118 10.86 -12.02 -4.80
N HIS A 119 11.08 -12.58 -5.99
CA HIS A 119 12.40 -12.60 -6.61
C HIS A 119 12.55 -11.33 -7.43
N LEU A 120 13.13 -10.31 -6.82
CA LEU A 120 13.36 -9.05 -7.51
C LEU A 120 14.51 -9.25 -8.51
N GLN A 121 14.12 -9.23 -9.78
CA GLN A 121 14.97 -8.92 -10.93
C GLN A 121 15.94 -7.79 -10.62
N ALA A 122 17.23 -8.04 -10.36
CA ALA A 122 18.20 -6.94 -10.44
C ALA A 122 18.14 -6.39 -11.88
N LYS A 123 17.62 -5.17 -12.03
CA LYS A 123 17.64 -4.44 -13.31
C LYS A 123 19.05 -3.91 -13.58
#